data_AF-I4DJB8-F1
#
_entry.id   AF-I4DJB8-F1
#
_cell.length_a   1.000
_cell.length_b   1.000
_cell.length_c   1.000
_cell.angle_alpha   90.00
_cell.angle_beta   90.00
_cell.angle_gamma   90.00
#
_symmetry.space_group_name_H-M   'P 1'
#
loop_
_entity.id
_entity.type
_entity.pdbx_description
1 polymer ?
#
loop_
_entity_poly.entity_id
_entity_poly.type
_entity_poly.pdbx_seq_one_letter_code
_entity_poly.pdbx_strand_id
1 'polypeptide(L)'
;MISKMIIFLTVVSLACAAVWMGKPPKKPHNLENKEGCYIREINDVISYNDEISPIGYCVRIECGKDFIHYASCGVVVTDDPKCHITETDLHRPYPDCCPKINCELDNNLV
;
A
#
# COMPACT_ATOMS: atom_id res chain seq x y z
N MET A 1 8.78 -30.72 17.78
CA MET A 1 8.54 -29.33 18.26
C MET A 1 9.27 -28.29 17.41
N ILE A 2 10.54 -28.52 17.05
CA ILE A 2 11.34 -27.64 16.16
C ILE A 2 10.67 -27.41 14.80
N SER A 3 10.13 -28.46 14.15
CA SER A 3 9.43 -28.34 12.87
C SER A 3 8.21 -27.41 12.91
N LYS A 4 7.44 -27.39 14.02
CA LYS A 4 6.28 -26.49 14.17
C LYS A 4 6.70 -25.03 14.35
N MET A 5 7.82 -24.77 15.03
CA MET A 5 8.38 -23.43 15.16
C MET A 5 8.90 -22.88 13.82
N ILE A 6 9.55 -23.71 13.01
CA ILE A 6 10.03 -23.32 11.68
C ILE A 6 8.85 -22.94 10.78
N ILE A 7 7.79 -23.76 10.77
CA ILE A 7 6.57 -23.48 9.98
C ILE A 7 5.92 -22.16 10.43
N PHE A 8 5.82 -21.91 11.74
CA PHE A 8 5.25 -20.67 12.26
C PHE A 8 6.06 -19.43 11.83
N LEU A 9 7.40 -19.50 11.93
CA LEU A 9 8.28 -18.41 11.52
C LEU A 9 8.19 -18.12 10.01
N THR A 10 8.07 -19.15 9.17
CA THR A 10 7.90 -18.97 7.71
C THR A 10 6.58 -18.31 7.34
N VAL A 11 5.49 -18.61 8.06
CA VAL A 11 4.16 -18.02 7.80
C VAL A 11 4.12 -16.54 8.21
N VAL A 12 4.75 -16.18 9.34
CA VAL A 12 4.84 -14.78 9.78
C VAL A 12 5.63 -13.92 8.79
N SER A 13 6.64 -14.49 8.15
CA SER A 13 7.49 -13.78 7.18
C SER A 13 6.73 -13.41 5.89
N LEU A 14 5.80 -14.27 5.45
CA LEU A 14 5.05 -14.06 4.21
C LEU A 14 3.97 -12.97 4.33
N ALA A 15 3.49 -12.69 5.54
CA ALA A 15 2.40 -11.75 5.79
C ALA A 15 2.78 -10.27 5.52
N CYS A 16 4.07 -9.94 5.38
CA CYS A 16 4.56 -8.57 5.28
C CYS A 16 4.78 -8.06 3.83
N ALA A 17 4.20 -8.69 2.80
CA ALA A 17 4.52 -8.36 1.40
C ALA A 17 3.89 -7.06 0.86
N ALA A 18 2.87 -6.51 1.52
CA ALA A 18 2.12 -5.34 1.02
C ALA A 18 2.65 -3.98 1.48
N VAL A 19 3.57 -3.97 2.44
CA VAL A 19 4.16 -2.76 3.03
C VAL A 19 5.68 -2.82 2.91
N TRP A 20 6.29 -1.66 2.64
CA TRP A 20 7.75 -1.54 2.65
C TRP A 20 8.16 -0.18 3.20
N MET A 21 9.41 -0.08 3.64
CA MET A 21 10.00 1.17 4.11
C MET A 21 11.25 1.48 3.31
N GLY A 22 11.44 2.74 2.97
CA GLY A 22 12.61 3.24 2.27
C GLY A 22 13.22 4.43 3.01
N LYS A 23 14.54 4.58 2.93
CA LYS A 23 15.14 5.87 3.30
C LYS A 23 14.70 6.93 2.29
N PRO A 24 14.37 8.16 2.73
CA PRO A 24 14.03 9.21 1.81
C PRO A 24 15.21 9.48 0.85
N PRO A 25 14.94 9.68 -0.45
CA PRO A 25 15.96 10.08 -1.40
C PRO A 25 16.54 11.45 -1.05
N LYS A 26 17.76 11.73 -1.54
CA LYS A 26 18.36 13.06 -1.37
C LYS A 26 17.48 14.11 -2.05
N LYS A 27 17.17 15.19 -1.31
CA LYS A 27 16.44 16.35 -1.84
C LYS A 27 17.24 17.00 -2.97
N PRO A 28 16.60 17.40 -4.08
CA PRO A 28 17.26 18.23 -5.09
C PRO A 28 17.50 19.64 -4.52
N HIS A 29 18.50 20.35 -5.05
CA HIS A 29 18.95 21.66 -4.53
C HIS A 29 17.84 22.70 -4.37
N ASN A 30 16.84 22.68 -5.25
CA ASN A 30 15.70 23.59 -5.21
C ASN A 30 14.69 23.29 -4.07
N LEU A 31 14.78 22.12 -3.43
CA LEU A 31 13.87 21.68 -2.37
C LEU A 31 14.61 21.41 -1.04
N GLU A 32 15.91 21.70 -0.95
CA GLU A 32 16.72 21.46 0.26
C GLU A 32 16.17 22.17 1.50
N ASN A 33 15.60 23.37 1.33
CA ASN A 33 15.05 24.18 2.41
C ASN A 33 13.64 23.75 2.87
N LYS A 34 12.97 22.83 2.16
CA LYS A 34 11.66 22.34 2.58
C LYS A 34 11.83 21.21 3.59
N GLU A 35 11.19 21.31 4.75
CA GLU A 35 11.19 20.24 5.76
C GLU A 35 10.29 19.08 5.32
N GLY A 36 10.71 17.84 5.63
CA GLY A 36 9.98 16.62 5.28
C GLY A 36 10.69 15.68 4.31
N CYS A 37 9.94 14.77 3.67
CA CYS A 37 10.46 13.73 2.77
C CYS A 37 10.25 14.12 1.32
N TYR A 38 11.30 14.01 0.50
CA TYR A 38 11.19 14.18 -0.94
C TYR A 38 10.63 12.92 -1.60
N ILE A 39 9.55 13.07 -2.36
CA ILE A 39 8.87 12.00 -3.10
C ILE A 39 9.16 12.19 -4.59
N ARG A 40 9.79 11.19 -5.22
CA ARG A 40 10.27 11.28 -6.61
C ARG A 40 9.12 11.33 -7.61
N GLU A 41 8.04 10.65 -7.29
CA GLU A 41 6.87 10.43 -8.13
C GLU A 41 6.09 11.72 -8.38
N ILE A 42 6.04 12.61 -7.37
CA ILE A 42 5.42 13.94 -7.49
C ILE A 42 6.44 15.08 -7.60
N ASN A 43 7.74 14.76 -7.49
CA ASN A 43 8.85 15.73 -7.50
C ASN A 43 8.65 16.86 -6.46
N ASP A 44 8.17 16.54 -5.27
CA ASP A 44 7.97 17.50 -4.19
C ASP A 44 8.24 16.89 -2.81
N VAL A 45 8.26 17.73 -1.78
CA VAL A 45 8.45 17.37 -0.39
C VAL A 45 7.11 17.35 0.34
N ILE A 46 6.81 16.25 1.02
CA ILE A 46 5.68 16.14 1.95
C ILE A 46 6.19 16.30 3.38
N SER A 47 5.41 16.94 4.25
CA SER A 47 5.81 17.20 5.63
C SER A 47 5.90 15.92 6.45
N TYR A 48 6.62 15.97 7.57
CA TYR A 48 6.72 14.83 8.48
C TYR A 48 5.36 14.49 9.09
N ASN A 49 5.05 13.20 9.16
CA ASN A 49 3.79 12.59 9.58
C ASN A 49 2.60 12.88 8.64
N ASP A 50 2.84 13.49 7.48
CA ASP A 50 1.83 13.57 6.43
C ASP A 50 1.90 12.34 5.52
N GLU A 51 0.77 12.07 4.88
CA GLU A 51 0.63 11.02 3.87
C GLU A 51 0.02 11.55 2.59
N ILE A 52 0.36 10.90 1.48
CA ILE A 52 -0.25 11.15 0.17
C ILE A 52 -0.76 9.85 -0.43
N SER A 53 -1.94 9.94 -1.05
CA SER A 53 -2.57 8.85 -1.78
C SER A 53 -3.73 9.40 -2.64
N PRO A 54 -3.96 8.89 -3.86
CA PRO A 54 -3.08 8.06 -4.68
C PRO A 54 -2.08 8.91 -5.50
N ILE A 55 -1.06 8.28 -6.08
CA ILE A 55 -0.05 8.95 -6.95
C ILE A 55 0.08 8.25 -8.30
N GLY A 56 -0.94 8.37 -9.15
CA GLY A 56 -1.02 7.68 -10.44
C GLY A 56 -1.30 6.17 -10.34
N TYR A 57 -1.13 5.58 -9.16
CA TYR A 57 -1.54 4.23 -8.78
C TYR A 57 -1.99 4.21 -7.31
N CYS A 58 -2.75 3.20 -6.91
CA CYS A 58 -3.28 3.07 -5.55
C CYS A 58 -2.18 2.64 -4.57
N VAL A 59 -1.58 3.64 -3.93
CA VAL A 59 -0.54 3.48 -2.91
C VAL A 59 -0.75 4.55 -1.84
N ARG A 60 -0.33 4.24 -0.61
CA ARG A 60 -0.14 5.22 0.44
C ARG A 60 1.35 5.42 0.68
N ILE A 61 1.78 6.69 0.70
CA ILE A 61 3.14 7.09 1.05
C ILE A 61 3.04 7.96 2.29
N GLU A 62 3.65 7.54 3.38
CA GLU A 62 3.69 8.26 4.66
C GLU A 62 5.13 8.67 4.96
N CYS A 63 5.35 9.96 5.24
CA CYS A 63 6.67 10.49 5.58
C CYS A 63 6.93 10.41 7.08
N GLY A 64 7.69 9.42 7.51
CA GLY A 64 8.25 9.38 8.87
C GLY A 64 9.50 10.26 8.99
N LYS A 65 10.02 10.40 10.22
CA LYS A 65 11.23 11.19 10.50
C LYS A 65 12.47 10.66 9.79
N ASP A 66 12.65 9.34 9.83
CA ASP A 66 13.85 8.67 9.32
C ASP A 66 13.58 7.86 8.04
N PHE A 67 12.32 7.45 7.84
CA PHE A 67 11.91 6.54 6.77
C PHE A 67 10.60 6.99 6.14
N ILE A 68 10.42 6.65 4.87
CA ILE A 68 9.14 6.71 4.17
C ILE A 68 8.51 5.33 4.25
N HIS A 69 7.25 5.27 4.68
CA HIS A 69 6.45 4.06 4.73
C HIS A 69 5.55 4.00 3.51
N TYR A 70 5.50 2.86 2.86
CA TYR A 70 4.71 2.62 1.67
C TYR A 70 3.75 1.47 1.90
N ALA A 71 2.52 1.61 1.42
CA ALA A 71 1.53 0.54 1.41
C ALA A 71 0.85 0.47 0.04
N SER A 72 0.89 -0.70 -0.59
CA SER A 72 0.20 -0.99 -1.85
C SER A 72 -0.94 -1.98 -1.65
N CYS A 73 -1.84 -2.06 -2.62
CA CYS A 73 -2.89 -3.07 -2.60
C CYS A 73 -2.31 -4.48 -2.58
N GLY A 74 -2.94 -5.36 -1.80
CA GLY A 74 -2.65 -6.79 -1.86
C GLY A 74 -3.10 -7.39 -3.20
N VAL A 75 -2.50 -8.52 -3.56
CA VAL A 75 -2.95 -9.32 -4.72
C VAL A 75 -4.31 -9.92 -4.38
N VAL A 76 -5.30 -9.65 -5.22
CA VAL A 76 -6.63 -10.28 -5.17
C VAL A 76 -6.78 -11.21 -6.37
N VAL A 77 -7.31 -12.40 -6.13
CA VAL A 77 -7.58 -13.42 -7.16
C VAL A 77 -8.84 -14.18 -6.78
N THR A 78 -9.65 -14.52 -7.77
CA THR A 78 -10.83 -15.37 -7.61
C THR A 78 -10.95 -16.29 -8.83
N ASP A 79 -11.34 -17.54 -8.58
CA ASP A 79 -11.69 -18.56 -9.58
C ASP A 79 -13.20 -18.82 -9.65
N ASP A 80 -13.99 -18.14 -8.80
CA ASP A 80 -15.44 -18.25 -8.77
C ASP A 80 -16.06 -17.50 -9.96
N PRO A 81 -16.80 -18.16 -10.86
CA PRO A 81 -17.43 -17.51 -12.01
C PRO A 81 -18.51 -16.48 -11.64
N LYS A 82 -19.00 -16.47 -10.38
CA LYS A 82 -19.97 -15.48 -9.86
C LYS A 82 -19.31 -14.26 -9.24
N CYS A 83 -17.98 -14.24 -9.18
CA CYS A 83 -17.22 -13.14 -8.60
C CYS A 83 -16.39 -12.46 -9.68
N HIS A 84 -16.31 -11.14 -9.61
CA HIS A 84 -15.42 -10.34 -10.45
C HIS A 84 -14.54 -9.45 -9.57
N ILE A 85 -13.36 -9.11 -10.08
CA ILE A 85 -12.46 -8.17 -9.43
C ILE A 85 -12.84 -6.77 -9.91
N THR A 86 -13.09 -5.86 -8.98
CA THR A 86 -13.37 -4.45 -9.31
C THR A 86 -12.10 -3.77 -9.82
N GLU A 87 -12.27 -2.80 -10.71
CA GLU A 87 -11.16 -1.94 -11.13
C GLU A 87 -10.62 -1.10 -9.96
N THR A 88 -9.37 -0.63 -10.11
CA THR A 88 -8.76 0.32 -9.18
C THR A 88 -9.37 1.71 -9.34
N ASP A 89 -9.89 2.30 -8.26
CA ASP A 89 -10.52 3.63 -8.27
C ASP A 89 -9.58 4.71 -7.70
N LEU A 90 -8.81 5.37 -8.57
CA LEU A 90 -7.85 6.41 -8.18
C LEU A 90 -8.52 7.74 -7.73
N HIS A 91 -9.85 7.83 -7.69
CA HIS A 91 -10.54 8.96 -7.10
C HIS A 91 -10.72 8.83 -5.58
N ARG A 92 -10.37 7.65 -5.03
CA ARG A 92 -10.42 7.38 -3.59
C ARG A 92 -9.01 7.25 -3.01
N PRO A 93 -8.82 7.60 -1.72
CA PRO A 93 -7.55 7.34 -1.04
C PRO A 93 -7.35 5.84 -0.81
N TYR A 94 -6.10 5.41 -0.65
CA TYR A 94 -5.80 4.08 -0.11
C TYR A 94 -6.38 3.94 1.31
N PRO A 95 -6.97 2.78 1.69
CA PRO A 95 -7.08 1.53 0.93
C PRO A 95 -8.32 1.41 0.05
N ASP A 96 -9.15 2.44 -0.03
CA ASP A 96 -10.43 2.39 -0.76
C ASP A 96 -10.28 2.38 -2.27
N CYS A 97 -9.16 2.85 -2.81
CA CYS A 97 -8.83 2.71 -4.22
C CYS A 97 -8.48 1.28 -4.65
N CYS A 98 -8.26 0.36 -3.71
CA CYS A 98 -7.81 -0.99 -4.05
C CYS A 98 -8.90 -1.86 -4.70
N PRO A 99 -8.53 -2.74 -5.65
CA PRO A 99 -9.44 -3.70 -6.24
C PRO A 99 -9.97 -4.67 -5.17
N LYS A 100 -11.27 -4.97 -5.24
CA LYS A 100 -11.96 -5.88 -4.31
C LYS A 100 -12.63 -6.99 -5.11
N ILE A 101 -12.82 -8.14 -4.49
CA ILE A 101 -13.63 -9.21 -5.06
C ILE A 101 -15.09 -8.86 -4.76
N ASN A 102 -15.86 -8.65 -5.81
CA ASN A 102 -17.29 -8.43 -5.73
C ASN A 102 -18.00 -9.67 -6.29
N CYS A 103 -18.76 -10.35 -5.44
CA CYS A 103 -19.52 -11.53 -5.83
C CYS A 103 -20.98 -11.17 -5.98
N GLU A 104 -21.58 -11.64 -7.07
CA GLU A 104 -23.04 -11.69 -7.22
C GLU A 104 -23.56 -12.76 -6.26
N LEU A 105 -23.57 -12.43 -4.98
CA LEU A 105 -24.35 -13.16 -4.00
C LEU A 105 -25.81 -12.86 -4.36
N ASP A 106 -26.52 -13.86 -4.89
CA ASP A 106 -27.97 -13.88 -4.78
C ASP A 106 -28.27 -13.54 -3.31
N ASN A 107 -28.97 -12.44 -3.06
CA ASN A 107 -29.39 -11.95 -1.73
C ASN A 107 -30.36 -12.95 -1.06
N ASN A 108 -29.90 -14.17 -0.80
CA ASN A 108 -30.64 -15.25 -0.15
C ASN A 108 -30.04 -15.53 1.24
N LEU A 109 -29.62 -14.49 1.95
CA LEU A 109 -29.56 -14.54 3.41
C LEU A 109 -30.93 -14.13 3.95
N VAL A 110 -31.86 -15.10 3.93
CA VAL A 110 -33.04 -15.14 4.82
C VAL A 110 -32.68 -16.04 6.00
#